data_AF-A0A2V6N3I8-F1
#
_entry.id   AF-A0A2V6N3I8-F1
#
_cell.length_a   1.000
_cell.length_b   1.000
_cell.length_c   1.000
_cell.angle_alpha   90.00
_cell.angle_beta   90.00
_cell.angle_gamma   90.00
#
_symmetry.space_group_name_H-M   'P 1'
#
loop_
_entity.id
_entity.type
_entity.pdbx_description
1 polymer ?
#
loop_
_entity_poly.entity_id
_entity_poly.type
_entity_poly.pdbx_seq_one_letter_code
_entity_poly.pdbx_strand_id
1 'polypeptide(L)'
;MSTRSTRVDVIGATSAGLLVVGFCLLLLRHDPLVFWNDDYQLSILPVFADVARSWNEGHFPLLSPYSWVCSNLAGEFQYGTFSIFINAAVISIWKFPLTFPQQAAALSITHL
;
A
#
# COMPACT_ATOMS: atom_id res chain seq x y z
N MET A 1 1.32 4.04 -34.24
CA MET A 1 1.46 2.82 -33.42
C MET A 1 0.38 1.84 -33.88
N SER A 2 0.74 0.60 -34.25
CA SER A 2 -0.23 -0.39 -34.77
C SER A 2 -1.10 -0.95 -33.64
N THR A 3 -2.42 -1.06 -33.84
CA THR A 3 -3.38 -1.60 -32.86
C THR A 3 -3.04 -3.01 -32.38
N ARG A 4 -2.33 -3.79 -33.20
CA ARG A 4 -1.82 -5.11 -32.83
C ARG A 4 -0.69 -5.04 -31.79
N SER A 5 0.20 -4.04 -31.90
CA SER A 5 1.27 -3.81 -30.91
C SER A 5 0.67 -3.50 -29.55
N THR A 6 -0.28 -2.56 -29.50
CA THR A 6 -0.93 -2.15 -28.25
C THR A 6 -1.64 -3.31 -27.55
N ARG A 7 -2.26 -4.23 -28.29
CA ARG A 7 -2.89 -5.43 -27.70
C ARG A 7 -1.86 -6.39 -27.11
N VAL A 8 -0.74 -6.60 -27.79
CA VAL A 8 0.35 -7.45 -27.28
C VAL A 8 0.95 -6.82 -26.02
N ASP A 9 1.16 -5.50 -26.01
CA ASP A 9 1.68 -4.76 -24.86
C ASP A 9 0.73 -4.85 -23.66
N VAL A 10 -0.57 -4.68 -23.87
CA VAL A 10 -1.59 -4.81 -22.81
C VAL A 10 -1.63 -6.23 -22.25
N ILE A 11 -1.67 -7.25 -23.11
CA ILE A 11 -1.68 -8.65 -22.65
C ILE A 11 -0.40 -8.97 -21.88
N GLY A 12 0.75 -8.51 -22.37
CA GLY A 12 2.05 -8.69 -21.70
C GLY A 12 2.07 -8.05 -20.32
N ALA A 13 1.66 -6.78 -20.22
CA ALA A 13 1.60 -6.05 -18.96
C ALA A 13 0.62 -6.69 -17.96
N THR A 14 -0.59 -7.07 -18.40
CA THR A 14 -1.57 -7.75 -17.54
C THR A 14 -1.04 -9.10 -17.07
N SER A 15 -0.39 -9.88 -17.95
CA SER A 15 0.15 -11.20 -17.58
C SER A 15 1.28 -11.08 -16.56
N ALA A 16 2.18 -10.11 -16.74
CA ALA A 16 3.25 -9.82 -15.80
C ALA A 16 2.69 -9.37 -14.44
N GLY A 17 1.72 -8.46 -14.43
CA GLY A 17 1.04 -8.01 -13.21
C GLY A 17 0.38 -9.15 -12.45
N LEU A 18 -0.39 -10.00 -13.14
CA LEU A 18 -1.04 -11.17 -12.53
C LEU A 18 -0.03 -12.18 -11.97
N LEU A 19 1.11 -12.36 -12.65
CA LEU A 19 2.19 -13.24 -12.16
C LEU A 19 2.78 -12.70 -10.86
N VAL A 20 3.06 -11.40 -10.78
CA VAL A 20 3.57 -10.73 -9.57
C VAL A 20 2.56 -10.86 -8.43
N VAL A 21 1.28 -10.53 -8.68
CA VAL A 21 0.20 -10.67 -7.69
C VAL A 21 0.14 -12.12 -7.17
N GLY A 22 0.14 -13.10 -8.08
CA GLY A 22 0.10 -14.51 -7.72
C GLY A 22 1.30 -14.93 -6.86
N PHE A 23 2.49 -14.49 -7.20
CA PHE A 23 3.70 -14.75 -6.42
C PHE A 23 3.62 -14.14 -5.02
N CYS A 24 3.19 -12.88 -4.89
CA CYS A 24 3.00 -12.23 -3.60
C CYS A 24 1.98 -12.96 -2.72
N LEU A 25 0.85 -13.41 -3.30
CA LEU A 25 -0.16 -14.18 -2.57
C LEU A 25 0.36 -15.54 -2.10
N LEU A 26 1.23 -16.21 -2.86
CA LEU A 26 1.87 -17.46 -2.45
C LEU A 26 2.77 -17.26 -1.23
N LEU A 27 3.59 -16.21 -1.24
CA LEU A 27 4.45 -15.85 -0.10
C LEU A 27 3.63 -15.49 1.14
N LEU A 28 2.61 -14.64 0.98
CA LEU A 28 1.72 -14.22 2.07
C LEU A 28 0.95 -15.40 2.68
N ARG A 29 0.57 -16.40 1.86
CA ARG A 29 -0.09 -17.62 2.33
C ARG A 29 0.84 -18.50 3.15
N HIS A 30 2.13 -18.55 2.82
CA HIS A 30 3.09 -19.39 3.54
C HIS A 30 3.40 -18.82 4.92
N ASP A 31 3.93 -17.59 4.96
CA ASP A 31 4.20 -16.85 6.19
C ASP A 31 4.32 -15.36 5.85
N PRO A 32 3.44 -14.49 6.39
CA PRO A 32 3.54 -13.05 6.18
C PRO A 32 4.89 -12.47 6.60
N LEU A 33 5.59 -13.04 7.57
CA LEU A 33 6.92 -12.57 8.00
C LEU A 33 8.01 -12.89 6.98
N VAL A 34 7.82 -13.91 6.13
CA VAL A 34 8.73 -14.20 5.02
C VAL A 34 8.54 -13.18 3.90
N PHE A 35 7.29 -12.77 3.64
CA PHE A 35 7.00 -11.72 2.66
C PHE A 35 7.65 -10.38 3.04
N TRP A 36 7.75 -10.10 4.34
CA TRP A 36 8.25 -8.83 4.87
C TRP A 36 9.64 -8.89 5.51
N ASN A 37 10.41 -9.94 5.23
CA ASN A 37 11.69 -10.14 5.88
C ASN A 37 12.68 -9.01 5.51
N ASP A 38 13.13 -8.24 6.52
CA ASP A 38 14.04 -7.10 6.39
C ASP A 38 13.53 -5.96 5.48
N ASP A 39 12.20 -5.81 5.40
CA ASP A 39 11.59 -4.80 4.53
C ASP A 39 11.51 -3.42 5.21
N TYR A 40 12.22 -2.44 4.64
CA TYR A 40 12.19 -1.05 5.11
C TYR A 40 10.82 -0.39 4.99
N GLN A 41 9.99 -0.76 4.00
CA GLN A 41 8.67 -0.19 3.77
C GLN A 41 7.74 -0.40 4.97
N LEU A 42 7.93 -1.48 5.76
CA LEU A 42 7.18 -1.70 6.99
C LEU A 42 7.39 -0.59 8.04
N SER A 43 8.52 0.11 8.02
CA SER A 43 8.78 1.21 8.97
C SER A 43 7.78 2.35 8.84
N ILE A 44 7.15 2.50 7.67
CA ILE A 44 6.18 3.54 7.34
C ILE A 44 4.73 3.07 7.58
N LEU A 45 4.50 1.76 7.72
CA LEU A 45 3.16 1.19 7.86
C LEU A 45 2.32 1.77 9.03
N PRO A 46 2.90 2.10 10.21
CA PRO A 46 2.15 2.80 11.26
C PRO A 46 1.60 4.16 10.82
N VAL A 47 2.28 4.85 9.90
CA VAL A 47 1.82 6.11 9.31
C VAL A 47 0.53 5.86 8.53
N PHE A 48 0.46 4.83 7.69
CA PHE A 48 -0.77 4.49 6.94
C PHE A 48 -1.96 4.16 7.85
N ALA A 49 -1.71 3.46 8.95
CA ALA A 49 -2.76 3.17 9.92
C ALA A 49 -3.33 4.45 10.54
N ASP A 50 -2.47 5.41 10.84
CA ASP A 50 -2.86 6.71 11.37
C ASP A 50 -3.56 7.59 10.32
N VAL A 51 -3.18 7.51 9.04
CA VAL A 51 -3.93 8.12 7.93
C VAL A 51 -5.36 7.59 7.89
N ALA A 52 -5.52 6.26 7.88
CA ALA A 52 -6.83 5.63 7.84
C ALA A 52 -7.69 6.00 9.06
N ARG A 53 -7.08 6.02 10.26
CA ARG A 53 -7.73 6.46 11.50
C ARG A 53 -8.19 7.92 11.40
N SER A 54 -7.29 8.83 11.03
CA SER A 54 -7.59 10.27 10.92
C SER A 54 -8.75 10.52 9.96
N TRP A 55 -8.74 9.85 8.80
CA TRP A 55 -9.83 9.96 7.84
C TRP A 55 -11.17 9.46 8.40
N ASN A 56 -11.16 8.33 9.11
CA ASN A 56 -12.37 7.78 9.74
C ASN A 56 -12.94 8.69 10.82
N GLU A 57 -12.10 9.49 11.47
CA GLU A 57 -12.51 10.50 12.46
C GLU A 57 -12.89 11.85 11.83
N GLY A 58 -12.75 12.01 10.51
CA GLY A 58 -12.99 13.28 9.82
C GLY A 58 -11.85 14.30 9.97
N HIS A 59 -10.66 13.87 10.39
CA HIS A 59 -9.46 14.68 10.50
C HIS A 59 -8.59 14.58 9.24
N PHE A 60 -7.87 15.67 8.92
CA PHE A 60 -6.88 15.65 7.85
C PHE A 60 -5.61 14.89 8.29
N PRO A 61 -5.12 13.93 7.48
CA PRO A 61 -3.95 13.12 7.81
C PRO A 61 -2.64 13.86 7.49
N LEU A 62 -2.45 15.05 8.07
CA LEU A 62 -1.25 15.87 7.85
C LEU A 62 -0.28 15.75 9.03
N LEU A 63 -0.81 15.91 10.24
CA LEU A 63 -0.11 15.83 11.51
C LEU A 63 -0.92 14.94 12.44
N SER A 64 -0.24 14.21 13.32
CA SER A 64 -0.90 13.33 14.28
C SER A 64 -0.15 13.30 15.60
N PRO A 65 -0.87 13.41 16.73
CA PRO A 65 -0.29 13.26 18.05
C PRO A 65 -0.01 11.79 18.40
N TYR A 66 -0.46 10.84 17.58
CA TYR A 66 -0.34 9.40 17.84
C TYR A 66 0.89 8.75 17.18
N SER A 67 1.78 9.56 16.61
CA SER A 67 3.01 9.10 15.95
C SER A 67 4.24 9.79 16.54
N TRP A 68 5.31 9.01 16.76
CA TRP A 68 6.58 9.47 17.31
C TRP A 68 7.34 10.45 16.39
N VAL A 69 7.03 10.47 15.09
CA VAL A 69 7.54 11.44 14.10
C VAL A 69 6.51 12.52 13.74
N CYS A 70 5.47 12.70 14.57
CA CYS A 70 4.41 13.71 14.34
C CYS A 70 3.61 13.53 13.02
N SER A 71 3.52 12.29 12.51
CA SER A 71 2.72 11.84 11.34
C SER A 71 3.25 12.22 9.96
N ASN A 72 2.40 12.05 8.94
CA ASN A 72 2.60 12.18 7.51
C ASN A 72 3.55 13.30 7.06
N LEU A 73 3.31 14.56 7.45
CA LEU A 73 4.13 15.69 6.97
C LEU A 73 5.44 15.86 7.75
N ALA A 74 5.38 15.74 9.07
CA ALA A 74 6.54 15.92 9.96
C ALA A 74 7.48 14.69 9.98
N GLY A 75 6.97 13.52 9.61
CA GLY A 75 7.74 12.29 9.40
C GLY A 75 8.25 12.11 7.98
N GLU A 76 8.37 13.21 7.21
CA GLU A 76 8.93 13.24 5.85
C GLU A 76 8.20 12.31 4.85
N PHE A 77 6.92 12.02 5.08
CA PHE A 77 6.09 11.17 4.21
C PHE A 77 5.21 12.00 3.26
N GLN A 78 5.72 13.14 2.79
CA GLN A 78 4.96 14.08 1.93
C GLN A 78 4.45 13.40 0.65
N TYR A 79 5.25 12.51 0.06
CA TYR A 79 4.92 11.83 -1.20
C TYR A 79 3.69 10.94 -1.10
N GLY A 80 3.48 10.23 0.01
CA GLY A 80 2.26 9.46 0.22
C GLY A 80 1.13 10.30 0.80
N THR A 81 1.43 11.31 1.63
CA THR A 81 0.45 12.25 2.19
C THR A 81 -0.38 12.93 1.12
N PHE A 82 0.26 13.43 0.06
CA PHE A 82 -0.40 14.16 -1.03
C PHE A 82 -0.82 13.27 -2.20
N SER A 83 -0.51 11.97 -2.16
CA SER A 83 -0.93 11.04 -3.21
C SER A 83 -2.37 10.61 -2.99
N ILE A 84 -3.26 11.08 -3.87
CA ILE A 84 -4.69 10.69 -3.87
C ILE A 84 -4.82 9.17 -3.99
N PHE A 85 -3.99 8.54 -4.83
CA PHE A 85 -4.01 7.10 -5.05
C PHE A 85 -3.65 6.33 -3.78
N ILE A 86 -2.55 6.68 -3.13
CA ILE A 86 -2.11 6.02 -1.88
C ILE A 86 -3.16 6.19 -0.78
N ASN A 87 -3.66 7.42 -0.56
CA ASN A 87 -4.66 7.66 0.46
C ASN A 87 -5.95 6.86 0.18
N ALA A 88 -6.42 6.83 -1.07
CA ALA A 88 -7.60 6.05 -1.43
C ALA A 88 -7.39 4.54 -1.18
N ALA A 89 -6.21 4.01 -1.54
CA ALA A 89 -5.86 2.62 -1.29
C ALA A 89 -5.80 2.31 0.21
N VAL A 90 -5.09 3.12 1.00
CA VAL A 90 -4.96 3.00 2.46
C VAL A 90 -6.33 3.03 3.12
N ILE A 91 -7.14 4.05 2.84
CA ILE A 91 -8.49 4.19 3.42
C ILE A 91 -9.34 2.97 3.08
N SER A 92 -9.29 2.49 1.84
CA SER A 92 -10.08 1.34 1.39
C SER A 92 -9.63 0.03 2.03
N ILE A 93 -8.32 -0.25 2.05
CA ILE A 93 -7.76 -1.48 2.61
C ILE A 93 -8.02 -1.58 4.12
N TRP A 94 -7.91 -0.46 4.84
CA TRP A 94 -8.15 -0.41 6.29
C TRP A 94 -9.63 -0.56 6.70
N LYS A 95 -10.57 -0.65 5.74
CA LYS A 95 -11.96 -1.05 6.01
C LYS A 95 -12.14 -2.54 6.19
N PHE A 96 -11.20 -3.36 5.71
CA PHE A 96 -11.30 -4.81 5.80
C PHE A 96 -10.69 -5.32 7.12
N PRO A 97 -11.23 -6.41 7.69
CA PRO A 97 -10.72 -7.03 8.92
C PRO A 97 -9.45 -7.85 8.64
N LEU A 98 -8.44 -7.22 8.05
CA LEU A 98 -7.15 -7.81 7.74
C LEU A 98 -6.18 -7.60 8.90
N THR A 99 -5.28 -8.56 9.11
CA THR A 99 -4.15 -8.35 10.03
C THR A 99 -3.19 -7.31 9.47
N PHE A 100 -2.40 -6.68 10.34
CA PHE A 100 -1.46 -5.63 9.94
C PHE A 100 -0.50 -6.04 8.81
N PRO A 101 0.11 -7.25 8.82
CA PRO A 101 0.95 -7.72 7.72
C PRO A 101 0.17 -7.93 6.40
N GLN A 102 -1.11 -8.28 6.48
CA GLN A 102 -1.98 -8.45 5.30
C GLN A 102 -2.42 -7.11 4.72
N GLN A 103 -2.69 -6.11 5.56
CA GLN A 103 -2.97 -4.73 5.11
C GLN A 103 -1.78 -4.14 4.38
N ALA A 104 -0.58 -4.33 4.93
CA ALA A 104 0.67 -3.98 4.26
C ALA A 104 0.77 -4.66 2.90
N ALA A 105 0.44 -5.95 2.82
CA ALA A 105 0.65 -6.75 1.61
C ALA A 105 -0.34 -6.31 0.54
N ALA A 106 -1.60 -6.09 0.91
CA ALA A 106 -2.60 -5.52 0.03
C ALA A 106 -2.14 -4.16 -0.52
N LEU A 107 -1.55 -3.29 0.32
CA LEU A 107 -1.10 -1.97 -0.12
C LEU A 107 0.09 -2.07 -1.07
N SER A 108 1.12 -2.85 -0.75
CA SER A 108 2.29 -3.02 -1.62
C SER A 108 1.94 -3.72 -2.94
N ILE A 109 1.06 -4.72 -2.93
CA ILE A 109 0.56 -5.35 -4.16
C ILE A 109 -0.24 -4.34 -5.01
N THR A 110 -0.99 -3.43 -4.38
CA THR A 110 -1.76 -2.40 -5.10
C THR A 110 -0.88 -1.29 -5.67
N HIS A 111 0.27 -1.02 -5.03
CA HIS A 111 1.20 0.04 -5.40
C HIS A 111 2.38 -0.43 -6.29
N LEU A 112 2.60 -1.75 -6.39
CA LEU A 112 3.56 -2.38 -7.31
C LEU A 112 3.19 -2.13 -8.78
#